data_AF-A0A0E9WX05-F1
#
_entry.id   AF-A0A0E9WX05-F1
#
_cell.length_a   1.000
_cell.length_b   1.000
_cell.length_c   1.000
_cell.angle_alpha   90.00
_cell.angle_beta   90.00
_cell.angle_gamma   90.00
#
_symmetry.space_group_name_H-M   'P 1'
#
loop_
_entity.id
_entity.type
_entity.pdbx_description
1 polymer ?
#
loop_
_entity_poly.entity_id
_entity_poly.type
_entity_poly.pdbx_seq_one_letter_code
_entity_poly.pdbx_strand_id
1 'polypeptide(L)'
;MGELVPHMEGPTGKGFRLCLHHRDFRLGAAILENIEAAIYSSRRTLCVVSRDFLRSEWCALEFQLASLRLLCDRSDVLLLVFLEKIPDHCLSSYTRLRRMVHKNTYLLWPEDAAEQEAFWIRLQDALREDVEEEGERFGSLLVEGRKKTSFNGND
;
A
#
# COMPACT_ATOMS: atom_id res chain seq x y z
N MET A 1 -0.93 -9.10 -9.96
CA MET A 1 -2.09 -9.60 -9.17
C MET A 1 -2.08 -11.12 -8.97
N GLY A 2 -1.49 -11.92 -9.86
CA GLY A 2 -1.45 -13.39 -9.71
C GLY A 2 -0.80 -13.89 -8.42
N GLU A 3 0.08 -13.09 -7.80
CA GLU A 3 0.80 -13.46 -6.58
C GLU A 3 0.17 -12.92 -5.29
N LEU A 4 -0.62 -11.83 -5.36
CA LEU A 4 -1.19 -11.18 -4.17
C LEU A 4 -2.18 -12.10 -3.44
N VAL A 5 -3.11 -12.69 -4.19
CA VAL A 5 -4.16 -13.54 -3.60
C VAL A 5 -3.57 -14.79 -2.94
N PRO A 6 -2.65 -15.55 -3.57
CA PRO A 6 -1.99 -16.69 -2.91
C PRO A 6 -1.23 -16.31 -1.63
N HIS A 7 -0.51 -15.18 -1.61
CA HIS A 7 0.25 -14.77 -0.42
C HIS A 7 -0.62 -14.23 0.72
N MET A 8 -1.84 -13.80 0.42
CA MET A 8 -2.77 -13.23 1.40
C MET A 8 -3.84 -14.21 1.86
N GLU A 9 -4.44 -15.00 0.97
CA GLU A 9 -5.54 -15.95 1.28
C GLU A 9 -5.10 -17.42 1.25
N GLY A 10 -3.88 -17.73 0.82
CA GLY A 10 -3.37 -19.10 0.71
C GLY A 10 -3.01 -19.73 2.07
N PRO A 11 -2.46 -20.96 2.07
CA PRO A 11 -2.10 -21.69 3.30
C PRO A 11 -1.10 -20.93 4.18
N THR A 12 -0.24 -20.12 3.56
CA THR A 12 0.74 -19.23 4.20
C THR A 12 0.14 -17.86 4.55
N GLY A 13 -0.99 -17.52 3.97
CA GLY A 13 -1.70 -16.25 4.10
C GLY A 13 -2.46 -16.10 5.41
N LYS A 14 -1.84 -16.43 6.54
CA LYS A 14 -2.07 -15.89 7.90
C LYS A 14 -3.51 -15.48 8.34
N GLY A 15 -4.57 -16.03 7.74
CA GLY A 15 -5.98 -15.76 8.00
C GLY A 15 -6.59 -14.50 7.34
N PHE A 16 -6.01 -13.90 6.29
CA PHE A 16 -6.66 -12.75 5.64
C PHE A 16 -7.81 -13.18 4.71
N ARG A 17 -8.81 -12.31 4.59
CA ARG A 17 -9.88 -12.40 3.60
C ARG A 17 -9.88 -11.10 2.79
N LEU A 18 -9.73 -11.21 1.47
CA LEU A 18 -9.72 -10.07 0.57
C LEU A 18 -11.11 -9.83 -0.01
N CYS A 19 -11.43 -8.57 -0.25
CA CYS A 19 -12.55 -8.14 -1.09
C CYS A 19 -11.96 -7.56 -2.38
N LEU A 20 -12.19 -8.24 -3.50
CA LEU A 20 -11.62 -7.90 -4.80
C LEU A 20 -12.72 -7.42 -5.75
N HIS A 21 -12.51 -6.29 -6.41
CA HIS A 21 -13.51 -5.67 -7.29
C HIS A 21 -14.01 -6.57 -8.43
N HIS A 22 -13.17 -7.46 -8.96
CA HIS A 22 -13.53 -8.36 -10.06
C HIS A 22 -14.16 -9.68 -9.59
N ARG A 23 -14.16 -9.95 -8.28
CA ARG A 23 -14.63 -11.22 -7.69
C ARG A 23 -15.86 -11.03 -6.81
N ASP A 24 -15.81 -10.02 -5.94
CA ASP A 24 -16.72 -9.89 -4.80
C ASP A 24 -17.76 -8.76 -4.99
N PHE A 25 -17.64 -7.96 -6.06
CA PHE A 25 -18.60 -6.91 -6.36
C PHE A 25 -19.93 -7.49 -6.83
N ARG A 26 -21.02 -6.88 -6.37
CA ARG A 26 -22.38 -7.29 -6.71
C ARG A 26 -22.68 -6.86 -8.14
N LEU A 27 -23.05 -7.83 -8.96
CA LEU A 27 -23.53 -7.59 -10.32
C LEU A 27 -24.83 -6.78 -10.26
N GLY A 28 -24.96 -5.77 -11.12
CA GLY A 28 -26.13 -4.89 -11.21
C GLY A 28 -26.16 -3.73 -10.22
N ALA A 29 -25.28 -3.69 -9.21
CA ALA A 29 -25.08 -2.52 -8.36
C ALA A 29 -24.13 -1.51 -9.03
N ALA A 30 -24.24 -0.23 -8.67
CA ALA A 30 -23.32 0.78 -9.20
C ALA A 30 -21.88 0.49 -8.73
N ILE A 31 -20.89 0.79 -9.58
CA ILE A 31 -19.47 0.56 -9.23
C ILE A 31 -19.08 1.30 -7.94
N LEU A 32 -19.63 2.51 -7.77
CA LEU A 32 -19.37 3.35 -6.61
C LEU A 32 -19.93 2.73 -5.31
N GLU A 33 -21.15 2.18 -5.36
CA GLU A 33 -21.78 1.48 -4.23
C GLU A 33 -20.97 0.23 -3.82
N ASN A 34 -20.48 -0.52 -4.82
CA ASN A 34 -19.63 -1.68 -4.56
C ASN A 34 -18.30 -1.28 -3.90
N ILE A 35 -17.65 -0.21 -4.38
CA ILE A 35 -16.42 0.32 -3.78
C ILE A 35 -16.66 0.79 -2.35
N GLU A 36 -17.72 1.55 -2.12
CA GLU A 36 -18.11 2.04 -0.80
C GLU A 36 -18.34 0.89 0.18
N ALA A 37 -19.17 -0.08 -0.20
CA ALA A 37 -19.45 -1.25 0.62
C ALA A 37 -18.18 -2.07 0.92
N ALA A 38 -17.30 -2.24 -0.07
CA ALA A 38 -16.02 -2.93 0.12
C ALA A 38 -15.12 -2.20 1.13
N ILE A 39 -15.04 -0.87 1.07
CA ILE A 39 -14.24 -0.07 1.99
C ILE A 39 -14.82 -0.14 3.41
N TYR A 40 -16.13 0.01 3.59
CA TYR A 40 -16.75 -0.03 4.93
C TYR A 40 -16.78 -1.42 5.57
N SER A 41 -16.79 -2.48 4.76
CA SER A 41 -16.74 -3.86 5.25
C SER A 41 -15.32 -4.37 5.52
N SER A 42 -14.29 -3.60 5.14
CA SER A 42 -12.88 -3.96 5.29
C SER A 42 -12.21 -3.19 6.43
N ARG A 43 -11.30 -3.85 7.16
CA ARG A 43 -10.51 -3.17 8.21
C ARG A 43 -9.49 -2.19 7.62
N ARG A 44 -8.86 -2.61 6.54
CA ARG A 44 -7.87 -1.85 5.76
C ARG A 44 -8.22 -1.98 4.29
N THR A 45 -7.97 -0.92 3.53
CA THR A 45 -8.10 -0.93 2.07
C THR A 45 -6.72 -0.88 1.47
N LEU A 46 -6.41 -1.84 0.59
CA LEU A 46 -5.14 -1.86 -0.15
C LEU A 46 -5.36 -1.25 -1.53
N CYS A 47 -4.60 -0.22 -1.87
CA CYS A 47 -4.57 0.34 -3.22
C CYS A 47 -3.21 0.04 -3.87
N VAL A 48 -3.24 -0.76 -4.94
CA VAL A 48 -2.05 -1.11 -5.72
C VAL A 48 -1.88 -0.07 -6.82
N VAL A 49 -0.76 0.63 -6.80
CA VAL A 49 -0.45 1.77 -7.67
C VAL A 49 0.68 1.39 -8.62
N SER A 50 0.43 1.61 -9.92
CA SER A 50 1.44 1.59 -10.98
C SER A 50 1.36 2.87 -11.79
N ARG A 51 2.37 3.13 -12.63
CA ARG A 51 2.39 4.27 -13.54
C ARG A 51 1.21 4.24 -14.51
N ASP A 52 0.84 3.06 -15.00
CA ASP A 52 -0.30 2.90 -15.91
C ASP A 52 -1.62 3.19 -15.20
N PHE A 53 -1.77 2.74 -13.96
CA PHE A 53 -2.94 3.03 -13.14
C PHE A 53 -3.08 4.54 -12.87
N LEU A 54 -1.99 5.25 -12.59
CA LEU A 54 -2.03 6.72 -12.41
C LEU A 54 -2.52 7.44 -13.67
N ARG A 55 -2.08 6.98 -14.85
CA ARG A 55 -2.41 7.62 -16.14
C ARG A 55 -3.83 7.34 -16.61
N SER A 56 -4.39 6.19 -16.27
CA SER A 56 -5.65 5.70 -16.85
C SER A 56 -6.84 5.72 -15.89
N GLU A 57 -6.64 5.39 -14.61
CA GLU A 57 -7.73 5.02 -13.71
C GLU A 57 -7.77 5.89 -12.45
N TRP A 58 -6.61 6.32 -11.93
CA TRP A 58 -6.53 7.02 -10.65
C TRP A 58 -7.38 8.29 -10.59
N CYS A 59 -7.37 9.12 -11.63
CA CYS A 59 -8.12 10.38 -11.61
C CYS A 59 -9.64 10.14 -11.48
N ALA A 60 -10.17 9.14 -12.18
CA ALA A 60 -11.57 8.76 -12.09
C ALA A 60 -11.91 8.18 -10.71
N LEU A 61 -11.07 7.29 -10.19
CA LEU A 61 -11.22 6.73 -8.85
C LEU A 61 -11.15 7.82 -7.77
N GLU A 62 -10.18 8.73 -7.86
CA GLU A 62 -10.00 9.84 -6.93
C GLU A 62 -11.23 10.73 -6.90
N PHE A 63 -11.79 11.07 -8.07
CA PHE A 63 -13.03 11.83 -8.17
C PHE A 63 -14.22 11.09 -7.52
N GLN A 64 -14.37 9.80 -7.83
CA GLN A 64 -15.43 8.93 -7.27
C GLN A 64 -15.34 8.85 -5.75
N LEU A 65 -14.17 8.53 -5.20
CA LEU A 65 -13.96 8.44 -3.76
C LEU A 65 -14.05 9.81 -3.07
N ALA A 66 -13.69 10.89 -3.76
CA ALA A 66 -13.83 12.24 -3.24
C ALA A 66 -15.29 12.63 -3.03
N SER A 67 -16.18 12.20 -3.92
CA SER A 67 -17.62 12.47 -3.81
C SER A 67 -18.23 11.86 -2.54
N LEU A 68 -17.69 10.72 -2.09
CA LEU A 68 -18.07 10.01 -0.87
C LEU A 68 -17.22 10.39 0.36
N ARG A 69 -16.29 11.35 0.22
CA ARG A 69 -15.30 11.73 1.26
C ARG A 69 -14.41 10.60 1.80
N LEU A 70 -14.44 9.41 1.20
CA LEU A 70 -13.71 8.22 1.68
C LEU A 70 -12.19 8.45 1.77
N LEU A 71 -11.59 9.15 0.80
CA LEU A 71 -10.15 9.47 0.85
C LEU A 71 -9.76 10.46 1.95
N CYS A 72 -10.72 11.19 2.53
CA CYS A 72 -10.47 12.08 3.66
C CYS A 72 -10.77 11.34 4.98
N ASP A 73 -11.96 10.76 5.08
CA ASP A 73 -12.50 10.21 6.31
C ASP A 73 -11.88 8.83 6.66
N ARG A 74 -11.32 8.14 5.67
CA ARG A 74 -10.70 6.81 5.79
C ARG A 74 -9.27 6.78 5.28
N SER A 75 -8.59 7.92 5.28
CA SER A 75 -7.21 8.05 4.79
C SER A 75 -6.18 7.25 5.60
N ASP A 76 -6.53 6.96 6.85
CA ASP A 76 -5.79 6.23 7.86
C ASP A 76 -5.83 4.70 7.65
N VAL A 77 -6.92 4.19 7.07
CA VAL A 77 -7.08 2.76 6.76
C VAL A 77 -6.65 2.39 5.35
N LEU A 78 -6.22 3.36 4.53
CA LEU A 78 -5.72 3.12 3.18
C LEU A 78 -4.21 2.86 3.19
N LEU A 79 -3.81 1.67 2.73
CA LEU A 79 -2.40 1.32 2.49
C LEU A 79 -2.12 1.36 0.99
N LEU A 80 -1.11 2.15 0.59
CA LEU A 80 -0.65 2.20 -0.80
C LEU A 80 0.46 1.18 -1.03
N VAL A 81 0.39 0.44 -2.14
CA VAL A 81 1.48 -0.42 -2.61
C VAL A 81 1.88 0.02 -4.00
N PHE A 82 3.10 0.54 -4.14
CA PHE A 82 3.67 0.91 -5.43
C PHE A 82 4.33 -0.32 -6.06
N LEU A 83 3.96 -0.67 -7.29
CA LEU A 83 4.59 -1.79 -8.03
C LEU A 83 5.94 -1.43 -8.65
N GLU A 84 6.22 -0.14 -8.76
CA GLU A 84 7.42 0.42 -9.36
C GLU A 84 7.76 1.74 -8.68
N LYS A 85 9.01 2.17 -8.78
CA LYS A 85 9.41 3.48 -8.28
C LYS A 85 8.81 4.57 -9.16
N ILE A 86 7.90 5.37 -8.59
CA ILE A 86 7.26 6.49 -9.29
C ILE A 86 7.94 7.79 -8.84
N PRO A 87 8.56 8.56 -9.75
CA PRO A 87 9.14 9.85 -9.41
C PRO A 87 8.11 10.84 -8.88
N ASP A 88 8.47 11.65 -7.89
CA ASP A 88 7.59 12.64 -7.26
C ASP A 88 6.94 13.62 -8.26
N HIS A 89 7.65 13.96 -9.34
CA HIS A 89 7.11 14.84 -10.37
C HIS A 89 5.93 14.21 -11.11
N CYS A 90 5.88 12.88 -11.25
CA CYS A 90 4.73 12.16 -11.79
C CYS A 90 3.54 12.18 -10.82
N LEU A 91 3.79 12.31 -9.51
CA LEU A 91 2.76 12.40 -8.49
C LEU A 91 2.22 13.84 -8.31
N SER A 92 2.92 14.84 -8.86
CA SER A 92 2.59 16.26 -8.66
C SER A 92 1.20 16.65 -9.15
N SER A 93 0.70 15.99 -10.19
CA SER A 93 -0.65 16.19 -10.73
C SER A 93 -1.77 15.60 -9.85
N TYR A 94 -1.42 14.80 -8.85
CA TYR A 94 -2.36 14.04 -8.02
C TYR A 94 -2.26 14.47 -6.55
N THR A 95 -2.85 15.62 -6.23
CA THR A 95 -2.67 16.31 -4.94
C THR A 95 -2.99 15.44 -3.72
N ARG A 96 -4.03 14.59 -3.76
CA ARG A 96 -4.36 13.72 -2.61
C ARG A 96 -3.41 12.54 -2.50
N LEU A 97 -3.07 11.91 -3.62
CA LEU A 97 -2.09 10.84 -3.65
C LEU A 97 -0.75 11.33 -3.10
N ARG A 98 -0.29 12.50 -3.56
CA ARG A 98 0.92 13.14 -3.06
C ARG A 98 0.87 13.31 -1.54
N ARG A 99 -0.25 13.78 -1.00
CA ARG A 99 -0.43 13.92 0.45
C ARG A 99 -0.33 12.58 1.19
N MET A 100 -0.91 11.51 0.63
CA MET A 100 -0.82 10.16 1.21
C MET A 100 0.62 9.63 1.18
N VAL A 101 1.33 9.83 0.07
CA VAL A 101 2.76 9.46 -0.04
C VAL A 101 3.63 10.24 0.95
N HIS A 102 3.37 11.54 1.16
CA HIS A 102 4.13 12.36 2.13
C HIS A 102 3.93 11.91 3.58
N LYS A 103 2.82 11.20 3.88
CA LYS A 103 2.60 10.58 5.19
C LYS A 103 3.38 9.27 5.37
N ASN A 104 4.18 8.84 4.37
CA ASN A 104 4.93 7.57 4.36
C ASN A 104 4.06 6.33 4.60
N THR A 105 2.76 6.38 4.28
CA THR A 105 1.85 5.24 4.39
C THR A 105 1.84 4.42 3.10
N TYR A 106 3.01 4.01 2.63
CA TYR A 106 3.14 3.19 1.43
C TYR A 106 4.24 2.14 1.53
N LEU A 107 4.06 1.05 0.79
CA LEU A 107 5.08 0.04 0.55
C LEU A 107 5.47 0.07 -0.93
N LEU A 108 6.75 -0.15 -1.21
CA LEU A 108 7.26 -0.30 -2.56
C LEU A 108 7.57 -1.76 -2.80
N TRP A 109 7.07 -2.31 -3.92
CA TRP A 109 7.42 -3.63 -4.38
C TRP A 109 8.91 -3.67 -4.73
N PRO A 110 9.69 -4.60 -4.16
CA PRO A 110 11.13 -4.65 -4.39
C PRO A 110 11.46 -5.21 -5.78
N GLU A 111 12.48 -4.63 -6.41
CA GLU A 111 13.04 -5.12 -7.68
C GLU A 111 13.85 -6.42 -7.48
N ASP A 112 14.49 -6.57 -6.32
CA ASP A 112 15.24 -7.78 -5.96
C ASP A 112 14.29 -8.86 -5.42
N ALA A 113 14.33 -10.04 -6.05
CA ALA A 113 13.56 -11.21 -5.63
C ALA A 113 13.90 -11.65 -4.20
N ALA A 114 15.14 -11.43 -3.73
CA ALA A 114 15.54 -11.76 -2.37
C ALA A 114 14.81 -10.92 -1.30
N GLU A 115 14.30 -9.74 -1.66
CA GLU A 115 13.59 -8.85 -0.74
C GLU A 115 12.06 -9.04 -0.77
N GLN A 116 11.52 -9.80 -1.73
CA GLN A 116 10.08 -10.00 -1.90
C GLN A 116 9.43 -10.71 -0.70
N GLU A 117 10.12 -11.68 -0.10
CA GLU A 117 9.62 -12.33 1.13
C GLU A 117 9.47 -11.33 2.28
N ALA A 118 10.48 -10.46 2.47
CA ALA A 118 10.44 -9.42 3.48
C ALA A 118 9.36 -8.35 3.18
N PHE A 119 9.05 -8.11 1.91
CA PHE A 119 7.92 -7.25 1.51
C PHE A 119 6.59 -7.86 1.96
N TRP A 120 6.36 -9.16 1.74
CA TRP A 120 5.11 -9.80 2.12
C TRP A 120 4.87 -9.78 3.63
N ILE A 121 5.93 -9.98 4.43
CA ILE A 121 5.86 -9.87 5.89
C ILE A 121 5.44 -8.45 6.29
N ARG A 122 6.13 -7.43 5.75
CA ARG A 122 5.80 -6.01 6.02
C ARG A 122 4.38 -5.64 5.60
N LEU A 123 3.91 -6.14 4.46
CA LEU A 123 2.54 -5.92 3.99
C LEU A 123 1.52 -6.54 4.95
N GLN A 124 1.74 -7.77 5.38
CA GLN A 124 0.85 -8.44 6.33
C GLN A 124 0.83 -7.73 7.68
N ASP A 125 1.98 -7.26 8.17
CA ASP A 125 2.06 -6.56 9.45
C ASP A 125 1.35 -5.19 9.37
N ALA A 126 1.58 -4.41 8.31
CA ALA A 126 0.89 -3.13 8.09
C ALA A 126 -0.64 -3.27 7.95
N LEU A 127 -1.12 -4.42 7.45
CA LEU A 127 -2.55 -4.73 7.37
C LEU A 127 -3.15 -5.23 8.69
N ARG A 128 -2.31 -5.63 9.64
CA ARG A 128 -2.70 -6.11 10.99
C ARG A 128 -2.60 -5.05 12.06
N GLU A 129 -1.73 -4.06 11.89
CA GLU A 129 -1.64 -2.92 12.79
C GLU A 129 -3.02 -2.25 12.88
N ASP A 130 -3.55 -2.15 14.10
CA ASP A 130 -4.70 -1.31 14.37
C ASP A 130 -4.26 0.14 14.16
N VAL A 131 -5.10 0.95 13.50
CA VAL A 131 -4.84 2.38 13.37
C VAL A 131 -5.05 3.01 14.75
N GLU A 132 -4.07 2.89 15.63
CA GLU A 132 -3.85 3.89 16.66
C GLU A 132 -3.10 5.05 15.98
N GLU A 133 -3.41 6.29 16.35
CA GLU A 133 -2.85 7.51 15.73
C GLU A 133 -1.31 7.56 15.88
N GLU A 134 -0.57 6.88 15.01
CA GLU A 134 0.90 6.94 14.97
C GLU A 134 1.35 8.09 14.05
N GLY A 135 1.30 9.31 14.60
CA GLY A 135 2.39 10.24 14.34
C GLY A 135 3.67 9.66 14.95
N GLU A 136 4.72 9.54 14.14
CA GLU A 136 6.07 9.08 14.55
C GLU A 136 6.25 7.57 14.80
N ARG A 137 6.23 6.70 13.76
CA ARG A 137 6.90 5.39 13.94
C ARG A 137 7.57 4.69 12.77
N PHE A 138 7.57 5.21 11.54
CA PHE A 138 8.52 4.73 10.52
C PHE A 138 9.75 5.62 10.43
N GLY A 139 10.48 5.69 11.56
CA GLY A 139 11.88 6.08 11.56
C GLY A 139 12.70 4.99 10.87
N SER A 140 13.26 5.33 9.71
CA SER A 140 14.34 4.63 8.98
C SER A 140 14.79 3.27 9.52
N LEU A 141 14.34 2.18 8.90
CA LEU A 141 15.06 0.91 8.97
C LEU A 141 16.32 1.04 8.09
N LEU A 142 17.37 1.63 8.65
CA LEU A 142 18.71 1.64 8.09
C LEU A 142 19.29 0.24 8.33
N VAL A 143 19.15 -0.64 7.34
CA VAL A 143 19.83 -1.94 7.36
C VAL A 143 21.33 -1.68 7.21
N GLU A 144 22.10 -2.05 8.24
CA GLU A 144 23.54 -1.81 8.36
C GLU A 144 24.35 -2.30 7.15
N GLY A 145 25.07 -1.38 6.51
CA GLY A 145 26.19 -1.71 5.63
C GLY A 145 27.45 -1.99 6.45
N ARG A 146 27.76 -3.26 6.72
CA ARG A 146 29.09 -3.67 7.21
C ARG A 146 30.17 -3.38 6.16
N LYS A 147 31.13 -2.51 6.51
CA LYS A 147 32.58 -2.78 6.61
C LYS A 147 33.37 -1.47 6.57
N LYS A 148 34.18 -1.23 7.59
CA LYS A 148 35.59 -0.86 7.38
C LYS A 148 36.42 -1.37 8.55
N THR A 149 37.18 -2.40 8.24
CA THR A 149 38.43 -2.75 8.91
C THR A 149 39.37 -1.54 8.87
N SER A 150 39.91 -1.14 10.02
CA SER A 150 41.27 -0.62 10.08
C SER A 150 41.91 -1.08 11.38
N PHE A 151 42.79 -2.05 11.21
CA PHE A 151 43.94 -2.28 12.06
C PHE A 151 44.73 -0.97 12.20
N ASN A 152 45.10 -0.59 13.42
CA ASN A 152 46.49 -0.29 13.74
C ASN A 152 46.68 -0.33 15.26
N GLY A 153 47.44 -1.33 15.73
CA GLY A 153 48.23 -1.15 16.94
C GLY A 153 49.42 -0.23 16.63
N ASN A 154 49.93 0.49 17.62
CA ASN A 154 51.07 0.02 18.41
C ASN A 154 51.42 1.08 19.47
N ASP A 155 51.93 0.57 20.59
CA ASP A 155 52.74 1.21 21.63
C ASP A 155 52.10 2.26 22.56
#